data_AF-A0A562GMY0-F1
#
_entry.id   AF-A0A562GMY0-F1
#
_cell.length_a   1.000
_cell.length_b   1.000
_cell.length_c   1.000
_cell.angle_alpha   90.00
_cell.angle_beta   90.00
_cell.angle_gamma   90.00
#
_symmetry.space_group_name_H-M   'P 1'
#
loop_
_entity.id
_entity.type
_entity.pdbx_description
1 polymer ?
#
loop_
_entity_poly.entity_id
_entity_poly.type
_entity_poly.pdbx_seq_one_letter_code
_entity_poly.pdbx_strand_id
1 'polypeptide(L)'
;MFKQLVLAGLIVAAIASCGNAELKGHLVSETYIVKSGDTLTDISYQFMKKSSVKRDIREFREGIIELNYDRVFKDRYPHGLIIAGDRLQINYWQADPQ
;
A
#
# COMPACT_ATOMS: atom_id res chain seq x y z
N MET A 1 -38.94 -18.51 6.05
CA MET A 1 -38.46 -17.34 6.84
C MET A 1 -37.10 -17.57 7.50
N PHE A 2 -36.74 -18.77 7.97
CA PHE A 2 -35.43 -19.02 8.62
C PHE A 2 -34.20 -18.90 7.69
N LYS A 3 -34.33 -19.24 6.39
CA LYS A 3 -33.24 -19.14 5.40
C LYS A 3 -32.80 -17.70 5.06
N GLN A 4 -33.71 -16.74 5.19
CA GLN A 4 -33.43 -15.32 4.91
C GLN A 4 -32.63 -14.65 6.05
N LEU A 5 -32.83 -15.13 7.29
CA LEU A 5 -32.11 -14.65 8.48
C LEU A 5 -30.64 -15.07 8.50
N VAL A 6 -30.32 -16.28 8.00
CA VAL A 6 -28.93 -16.77 7.95
C VAL A 6 -28.08 -15.98 6.96
N LEU A 7 -28.65 -15.59 5.80
CA LEU A 7 -27.92 -14.85 4.78
C LEU A 7 -27.67 -13.38 5.18
N ALA A 8 -28.64 -12.76 5.87
CA ALA A 8 -28.47 -11.41 6.42
C ALA A 8 -27.41 -11.37 7.54
N GLY A 9 -27.37 -12.40 8.40
CA GLY A 9 -26.35 -12.50 9.46
C GLY A 9 -24.92 -12.69 8.91
N LEU A 10 -24.76 -13.41 7.80
CA LEU A 10 -23.45 -13.65 7.18
C LEU A 10 -22.86 -12.40 6.50
N ILE A 11 -23.72 -11.56 5.92
CA ILE A 11 -23.30 -10.31 5.25
C ILE A 11 -22.90 -9.26 6.29
N VAL A 12 -23.61 -9.16 7.41
CA VAL A 12 -23.27 -8.21 8.49
C VAL A 12 -21.96 -8.59 9.21
N ALA A 13 -21.68 -9.89 9.37
CA ALA A 13 -20.42 -10.36 9.95
C ALA A 13 -19.19 -10.07 9.07
N ALA A 14 -19.35 -10.00 7.74
CA ALA A 14 -18.25 -9.73 6.82
C ALA A 14 -17.79 -8.26 6.82
N ILE A 15 -18.65 -7.32 7.23
CA ILE A 15 -18.31 -5.88 7.29
C ILE A 15 -17.53 -5.55 8.58
N ALA A 16 -17.66 -6.38 9.63
CA ALA A 16 -17.01 -6.17 10.92
C ALA A 16 -15.57 -6.73 11.00
N SER A 17 -15.03 -7.28 9.90
CA SER A 17 -13.62 -7.68 9.84
C SER A 17 -12.72 -6.54 9.36
N CYS A 18 -13.06 -5.28 9.63
CA CYS A 18 -12.03 -4.25 9.74
C CYS A 18 -11.28 -4.56 11.03
N GLY A 19 -10.07 -5.14 10.92
CA GLY A 19 -9.21 -5.43 12.05
C GLY A 19 -9.11 -4.21 12.96
N ASN A 20 -9.80 -4.28 14.10
CA ASN A 20 -9.94 -3.20 15.06
C ASN A 20 -8.69 -3.13 15.94
N ALA A 21 -7.53 -2.98 15.30
CA ALA A 21 -6.39 -2.37 15.96
C ALA A 21 -6.55 -0.87 15.70
N GLU A 22 -6.84 -0.09 16.73
CA GLU A 22 -6.56 1.35 16.72
C GLU A 22 -5.06 1.52 16.42
N LEU A 23 -4.69 1.48 15.14
CA LEU A 23 -3.40 1.94 14.68
C LEU A 23 -3.44 3.45 14.90
N LYS A 24 -3.00 3.88 16.09
CA LYS A 24 -2.76 5.29 16.43
C LYS A 24 -1.66 5.80 15.50
N GLY A 25 -2.07 6.26 14.34
CA GLY A 25 -1.18 6.62 13.26
C GLY A 25 -1.92 7.21 12.08
N HIS A 26 -1.17 7.94 11.27
CA HIS A 26 -1.68 8.61 10.08
C HIS A 26 -0.93 8.14 8.84
N LEU A 27 -1.63 8.18 7.71
CA LEU A 27 -1.05 7.85 6.41
C LEU A 27 -0.23 9.04 5.92
N VAL A 28 1.05 8.80 5.65
CA VAL A 28 1.95 9.76 5.02
C VAL A 28 2.03 9.43 3.53
N SER A 29 1.98 10.46 2.69
CA SER A 29 2.16 10.34 1.24
C SER A 29 3.30 11.25 0.79
N GLU A 30 4.35 10.67 0.23
CA GLU A 30 5.52 11.40 -0.28
C GLU A 30 5.74 11.11 -1.76
N THR A 31 6.32 12.09 -2.48
CA THR A 31 6.82 11.86 -3.85
C THR A 31 8.30 11.53 -3.80
N TYR A 32 8.68 10.37 -4.32
CA TYR A 32 10.06 9.97 -4.57
C TYR A 32 10.40 10.16 -6.06
N ILE A 33 11.56 10.77 -6.34
CA ILE A 33 12.08 10.89 -7.70
C ILE A 33 13.12 9.79 -7.90
N VAL A 34 12.83 8.87 -8.82
CA VAL A 34 13.69 7.73 -9.12
C VAL A 34 15.04 8.20 -9.64
N LYS A 35 16.12 7.64 -9.09
CA LYS A 35 17.50 7.93 -9.48
C LYS A 35 18.06 6.80 -10.33
N SER A 36 19.12 7.09 -11.08
CA SER A 36 19.84 6.07 -11.83
C SER A 36 20.39 5.00 -10.88
N GLY A 37 20.10 3.73 -11.18
CA GLY A 37 20.51 2.58 -10.38
C GLY A 37 19.55 2.21 -9.25
N ASP A 38 18.48 2.97 -9.02
CA ASP A 38 17.45 2.57 -8.08
C ASP A 38 16.71 1.32 -8.58
N THR A 39 16.34 0.44 -7.64
CA THR A 39 15.37 -0.61 -7.88
C THR A 39 14.11 -0.35 -7.06
N LEU A 40 12.95 -0.82 -7.56
CA LEU A 40 11.69 -0.66 -6.83
C LEU A 40 11.73 -1.40 -5.48
N THR A 41 12.51 -2.48 -5.39
CA THR A 41 12.76 -3.24 -4.15
C THR A 41 13.54 -2.40 -3.14
N ASP A 42 14.62 -1.72 -3.55
CA ASP A 42 15.42 -0.90 -2.63
C ASP A 42 14.63 0.31 -2.13
N ILE A 43 13.88 0.97 -3.03
CA ILE A 43 12.95 2.05 -2.66
C ILE A 43 11.90 1.52 -1.66
N SER A 44 11.34 0.34 -1.89
CA SER A 44 10.36 -0.26 -0.98
C SER A 44 10.97 -0.47 0.42
N TYR A 45 12.16 -1.07 0.52
CA TYR A 45 12.84 -1.23 1.82
C TYR A 45 13.15 0.10 2.50
N GLN A 46 13.53 1.14 1.74
CA GLN A 46 13.77 2.47 2.28
C GLN A 46 12.52 3.03 2.96
N PHE A 47 11.36 2.95 2.32
CA PHE A 47 10.11 3.51 2.86
C PHE A 47 9.46 2.61 3.91
N MET A 48 9.64 1.29 3.83
CA MET A 48 9.24 0.37 4.91
C MET A 48 9.95 0.67 6.23
N LYS A 49 11.20 1.18 6.20
CA LYS A 49 11.90 1.63 7.42
C LYS A 49 11.26 2.86 8.06
N LYS A 50 10.57 3.70 7.28
CA LYS A 50 9.81 4.85 7.79
C LYS A 50 8.44 4.46 8.35
N SER A 51 7.93 3.28 7.99
CA SER A 51 6.59 2.82 8.36
C SER A 51 6.54 2.29 9.80
N SER A 52 5.55 2.74 10.57
CA SER A 52 5.21 2.16 11.88
C SER A 52 4.60 0.76 11.76
N VAL A 53 3.97 0.46 10.62
CA VAL A 53 3.37 -0.85 10.32
C VAL A 53 4.36 -1.72 9.55
N LYS A 54 4.50 -2.99 9.97
CA LYS A 54 5.27 -4.01 9.25
C LYS A 54 4.41 -4.66 8.17
N ARG A 55 4.96 -4.83 6.97
CA ARG A 55 4.33 -5.44 5.79
C ARG A 55 5.31 -6.35 5.08
N ASP A 56 4.82 -7.32 4.31
CA ASP A 56 5.66 -8.08 3.38
C ASP A 56 6.21 -7.14 2.28
N ILE A 57 7.45 -7.35 1.85
CA ILE A 57 8.10 -6.53 0.83
C ILE A 57 7.33 -6.52 -0.49
N ARG A 58 6.73 -7.65 -0.88
CA ARG A 58 5.94 -7.76 -2.11
C ARG A 58 4.67 -6.95 -2.00
N GLU A 59 3.97 -7.01 -0.87
CA GLU A 59 2.78 -6.18 -0.64
C GLU A 59 3.10 -4.69 -0.69
N PHE A 60 4.20 -4.27 -0.05
CA PHE A 60 4.60 -2.86 -0.08
C PHE A 60 4.94 -2.41 -1.50
N ARG A 61 5.71 -3.23 -2.23
CA ARG A 61 6.09 -2.98 -3.62
C ARG A 61 4.88 -2.90 -4.54
N GLU A 62 3.96 -3.86 -4.48
CA GLU A 62 2.73 -3.83 -5.29
C GLU A 62 1.85 -2.62 -4.93
N GLY A 63 1.80 -2.22 -3.65
CA GLY A 63 1.11 -0.99 -3.26
C GLY A 63 1.69 0.28 -3.90
N ILE A 64 3.01 0.34 -4.12
CA ILE A 64 3.62 1.44 -4.92
C ILE A 64 3.16 1.32 -6.37
N ILE A 65 3.11 0.11 -6.95
CA ILE A 65 2.73 -0.07 -8.35
C ILE A 65 1.28 0.33 -8.58
N GLU A 66 0.35 -0.20 -7.78
CA GLU A 66 -1.08 0.10 -7.85
C GLU A 66 -1.36 1.59 -7.72
N LEU A 67 -0.75 2.25 -6.72
CA LEU A 67 -0.93 3.69 -6.49
C LEU A 67 -0.42 4.57 -7.64
N ASN A 68 0.51 4.06 -8.44
CA ASN A 68 1.14 4.79 -9.54
C ASN A 68 0.78 4.20 -10.91
N TYR A 69 -0.21 3.31 -10.99
CA TYR A 69 -0.47 2.52 -12.19
C TYR A 69 -0.74 3.42 -13.41
N ASP A 70 -1.75 4.28 -13.33
CA ASP A 70 -2.19 5.09 -14.49
C ASP A 70 -1.14 6.09 -14.98
N ARG A 71 -0.26 6.55 -14.09
CA ARG A 71 0.69 7.63 -14.35
C ARG A 71 2.11 7.17 -14.64
N VAL A 72 2.50 5.99 -14.16
CA VAL A 72 3.84 5.43 -14.37
C VAL A 72 3.76 4.08 -15.07
N PHE A 73 2.98 3.13 -14.55
CA PHE A 73 3.17 1.71 -14.89
C PHE A 73 2.27 1.14 -15.99
N LYS A 74 1.14 1.78 -16.34
CA LYS A 74 0.11 1.20 -17.23
C LYS A 74 0.63 0.70 -18.58
N ASP A 75 1.62 1.40 -19.16
CA ASP A 75 2.17 1.12 -20.49
C ASP A 75 3.59 0.56 -20.43
N ARG A 76 4.00 -0.01 -19.28
CA ARG A 76 5.38 -0.48 -19.06
C ARG A 76 5.47 -1.99 -18.95
N TYR A 77 6.57 -2.51 -19.51
CA TYR A 77 6.97 -3.90 -19.37
C TYR A 77 8.48 -3.98 -19.12
N PRO A 78 8.97 -4.78 -18.15
CA PRO A 78 8.19 -5.66 -17.26
C PRO A 78 7.34 -4.88 -16.23
N HIS A 79 6.41 -5.60 -15.58
CA HIS A 79 5.60 -5.05 -14.48
C HIS A 79 6.50 -4.46 -13.39
N GLY A 80 6.20 -3.23 -12.95
CA GLY A 80 7.01 -2.50 -11.98
C GLY A 80 8.33 -1.91 -12.53
N LEU A 81 8.50 -1.84 -13.86
CA LEU A 81 9.66 -1.16 -14.46
C LEU A 81 9.67 0.34 -14.07
N ILE A 82 10.72 0.74 -13.37
CA ILE A 82 11.03 2.13 -13.03
C ILE A 82 12.19 2.65 -13.88
N ILE A 83 12.18 3.96 -14.14
CA ILE A 83 13.16 4.68 -14.93
C ILE A 83 13.57 5.93 -14.15
N ALA A 84 14.84 6.32 -14.23
CA ALA A 84 15.32 7.55 -13.59
C ALA A 84 14.49 8.76 -14.04
N GLY A 85 14.09 9.59 -13.07
CA GLY A 85 13.20 10.74 -13.27
C GLY A 85 11.72 10.45 -12.99
N ASP A 86 11.31 9.18 -12.88
CA ASP A 86 9.94 8.84 -12.50
C ASP A 86 9.56 9.45 -11.14
N ARG A 87 8.30 9.86 -11.04
CA ARG A 87 7.72 10.40 -9.81
C ARG A 87 6.81 9.35 -9.18
N LEU A 88 7.33 8.64 -8.19
CA LEU A 88 6.56 7.63 -7.46
C LEU A 88 5.93 8.25 -6.22
N GLN A 89 4.63 8.09 -6.05
CA GLN A 89 3.92 8.42 -4.82
C GLN A 89 3.99 7.19 -3.94
N ILE A 90 4.44 7.36 -2.71
CA ILE A 90 4.66 6.26 -1.79
C ILE A 90 3.90 6.56 -0.52
N ASN A 91 3.02 5.63 -0.15
CA ASN A 91 2.22 5.73 1.06
C ASN A 91 2.79 4.80 2.13
N TYR A 92 2.93 5.31 3.35
CA TYR A 92 3.33 4.53 4.52
C TYR A 92 2.72 5.12 5.79
N TRP A 93 2.67 4.33 6.85
CA TRP A 93 2.04 4.75 8.11
C TRP A 93 3.08 5.32 9.06
N GLN A 94 2.76 6.40 9.76
CA GLN A 94 3.52 6.84 10.94
C GLN A 94 2.65 6.68 12.18
N ALA A 95 3.27 6.41 13.32
CA ALA A 95 2.55 6.44 14.59
C ALA A 95 2.26 7.90 14.97
N ASP A 96 1.11 8.14 15.57
CA ASP A 96 0.80 9.47 16.10
C ASP A 96 1.72 9.78 17.28
N PRO A 97 2.12 11.05 17.47
CA PRO A 97 2.84 11.47 18.68
C PRO A 97 2.04 11.08 19.92
N GLN A 98 2.73 10.55 20.94
CA GLN A 98 2.14 10.31 22.26
C GLN A 98 2.10 11.58 23.09
#